data_AF-A0A972UUD4-F1
#
_entry.id   AF-A0A972UUD4-F1
#
_cell.length_a   1.000
_cell.length_b   1.000
_cell.length_c   1.000
_cell.angle_alpha   90.00
_cell.angle_beta   90.00
_cell.angle_gamma   90.00
#
_symmetry.space_group_name_H-M   'P 1'
#
loop_
_entity.id
_entity.type
_entity.pdbx_description
1 polymer ?
#
loop_
_entity_poly.entity_id
_entity_poly.type
_entity_poly.pdbx_seq_one_letter_code
_entity_poly.pdbx_strand_id
1 'polypeptide(L)'
;VGDNVFISNASAVSNYDIGDNTVIENTGTLIVAGETTFGNGHEIEVLNEGGGRELPIFDKLSAQIAYLLVIYRHDKLLIEKLETIISKYAESKKSKRGTIGCNVTIRNTVSIKNVIIGDSAVIEGALNLEEGTIRSCPEAPPMIGEGVIAKNFIILSGSKIDTGAIITSTFVGQGVQIGKQFSAEGSAFFANCEAFHGEACSLFAGPYTVTHHKSTLLIAGMFSFFNAGSGTNQSNHMYKLGPLHQGIVERGSKTGSFSYLLWPCRVGPFSVVMDKHSANFDTSDLPFSYITVENGKSTITPAMNLFTVGTRRDSVKWQKRDRRKSEEKIDLINFEFLNPYLIEKVLNGSKILQDFSENTPREKEYVFYKGIHILRLMLRTTRKFYEMLIKIYMAGEIVKRIGDQAALTSFNQIKDKLEPTSEEGKGSWVDISGMFVSKEILENILVKIRTDRINSVQLLQDSLCNAFNEYENLAWNWCAALIEQRFEIGIKNLLPEQLVGLIEDGKINAIKLNNMILKDAEKEFDPGTRIGFGVDGDNVIRDNDFNNVRGSFENNSFVRNLLLESEQIKSQYDNLIARLKNLT
;
A
#
# COMPACT_ATOMS: atom_id res chain seq x y z
N VAL A 1 13.69 -19.58 34.62
CA VAL A 1 14.47 -18.34 34.46
C VAL A 1 15.81 -18.76 33.89
N GLY A 2 16.23 -18.15 32.77
CA GLY A 2 17.49 -18.45 32.09
C GLY A 2 18.70 -17.76 32.74
N ASP A 3 19.82 -17.80 32.04
CA ASP A 3 21.11 -17.28 32.50
C ASP A 3 21.19 -15.75 32.39
N ASN A 4 21.92 -15.11 33.32
CA ASN A 4 22.16 -13.66 33.34
C ASN A 4 20.89 -12.79 33.31
N VAL A 5 19.79 -13.29 33.86
CA VAL A 5 18.53 -12.53 33.98
C VAL A 5 18.60 -11.59 35.19
N PHE A 6 18.25 -10.32 34.97
CA PHE A 6 18.13 -9.31 36.03
C PHE A 6 16.66 -9.01 36.32
N ILE A 7 16.21 -9.32 37.54
CA ILE A 7 14.86 -8.99 38.01
C ILE A 7 14.97 -8.12 39.26
N SER A 8 14.48 -6.88 39.20
CA SER A 8 14.52 -5.93 40.31
C SER A 8 13.26 -5.09 40.39
N ASN A 9 12.78 -4.85 41.61
CA ASN A 9 11.57 -4.05 41.88
C ASN A 9 10.35 -4.49 41.02
N ALA A 10 10.13 -5.81 40.95
CA ALA A 10 8.96 -6.38 40.29
C ALA A 10 7.94 -6.86 41.35
N SER A 11 6.72 -6.31 41.38
CA SER A 11 5.77 -6.63 42.47
C SER A 11 5.22 -8.05 42.35
N ALA A 12 4.95 -8.52 41.13
CA ALA A 12 4.57 -9.90 40.87
C ALA A 12 5.06 -10.38 39.50
N VAL A 13 5.78 -11.50 39.48
CA VAL A 13 6.16 -12.24 38.27
C VAL A 13 5.65 -13.67 38.41
N SER A 14 4.75 -14.11 37.52
CA SER A 14 4.16 -15.45 37.63
C SER A 14 3.85 -16.08 36.29
N ASN A 15 4.05 -17.41 36.20
CA ASN A 15 3.74 -18.23 35.03
C ASN A 15 4.47 -17.83 33.73
N TYR A 16 5.71 -17.38 33.86
CA TYR A 16 6.58 -17.06 32.71
C TYR A 16 7.81 -17.94 32.64
N ASP A 17 8.16 -18.35 31.42
CA ASP A 17 9.48 -18.82 31.04
C ASP A 17 10.28 -17.63 30.51
N ILE A 18 11.36 -17.29 31.21
CA ILE A 18 12.17 -16.08 30.94
C ILE A 18 13.52 -16.52 30.37
N GLY A 19 13.83 -16.08 29.16
CA GLY A 19 15.07 -16.37 28.44
C GLY A 19 16.27 -15.55 28.91
N ASP A 20 17.45 -15.94 28.44
CA ASP A 20 18.74 -15.45 28.91
C ASP A 20 18.93 -13.94 28.66
N ASN A 21 19.76 -13.30 29.50
CA ASN A 21 20.15 -11.89 29.37
C ASN A 21 18.95 -10.91 29.39
N THR A 22 17.83 -11.33 29.96
CA THR A 22 16.61 -10.51 30.05
C THR A 22 16.66 -9.59 31.27
N VAL A 23 16.20 -8.36 31.10
CA VAL A 23 16.10 -7.34 32.14
C VAL A 23 14.64 -7.05 32.44
N ILE A 24 14.23 -7.20 33.69
CA ILE A 24 12.91 -6.85 34.21
C ILE A 24 13.11 -5.94 35.42
N GLU A 25 12.81 -4.66 35.26
CA GLU A 25 13.08 -3.65 36.28
C GLU A 25 11.87 -2.73 36.48
N ASN A 26 11.56 -2.42 37.74
CA ASN A 26 10.48 -1.48 38.08
C ASN A 26 9.16 -1.82 37.35
N THR A 27 8.73 -3.08 37.48
CA THR A 27 7.57 -3.62 36.78
C THR A 27 6.50 -4.01 37.79
N GLY A 28 5.29 -3.45 37.70
CA GLY A 28 4.23 -3.74 38.68
C GLY A 28 3.81 -5.21 38.63
N THR A 29 3.06 -5.59 37.60
CA THR A 29 2.59 -6.97 37.42
C THR A 29 3.04 -7.54 36.09
N LEU A 30 3.57 -8.78 36.12
CA LEU A 30 3.93 -9.57 34.96
C LEU A 30 3.42 -10.99 35.17
N ILE A 31 2.20 -11.27 34.72
CA ILE A 31 1.52 -12.53 35.03
C ILE A 31 0.86 -13.18 33.81
N VAL A 32 0.85 -14.51 33.79
CA VAL A 32 -0.13 -15.26 33.00
C VAL A 32 -1.22 -15.79 33.91
N ALA A 33 -2.46 -15.42 33.60
CA ALA A 33 -3.67 -15.77 34.33
C ALA A 33 -4.58 -16.64 33.44
N GLY A 34 -4.88 -17.85 33.92
CA GLY A 34 -5.70 -18.80 33.19
C GLY A 34 -4.98 -19.42 32.00
N GLU A 35 -5.77 -19.95 31.08
CA GLU A 35 -5.30 -20.48 29.80
C GLU A 35 -5.66 -19.46 28.71
N THR A 36 -4.69 -19.08 27.88
CA THR A 36 -4.84 -18.03 26.85
C THR A 36 -4.05 -18.42 25.59
N THR A 37 -4.45 -17.86 24.45
CA THR A 37 -3.72 -17.90 23.18
C THR A 37 -2.87 -16.64 22.95
N PHE A 38 -2.79 -15.75 23.94
CA PHE A 38 -2.00 -14.51 23.88
C PHE A 38 -2.42 -13.62 22.70
N GLY A 39 -3.73 -13.45 22.53
CA GLY A 39 -4.33 -12.68 21.43
C GLY A 39 -4.37 -13.40 20.08
N ASN A 40 -3.72 -14.55 19.90
CA ASN A 40 -3.78 -15.30 18.64
C ASN A 40 -5.18 -15.90 18.44
N GLY A 41 -5.79 -15.65 17.29
CA GLY A 41 -7.16 -16.02 16.97
C GLY A 41 -8.22 -15.04 17.49
N HIS A 42 -7.83 -13.93 18.14
CA HIS A 42 -8.77 -12.90 18.56
C HIS A 42 -9.42 -12.24 17.33
N GLU A 43 -10.74 -12.10 17.34
CA GLU A 43 -11.49 -11.54 16.23
C GLU A 43 -11.63 -10.02 16.37
N ILE A 44 -11.34 -9.29 15.28
CA ILE A 44 -11.47 -7.84 15.22
C ILE A 44 -12.46 -7.42 14.13
N GLU A 45 -13.27 -6.41 14.42
CA GLU A 45 -14.31 -5.91 13.52
C GLU A 45 -13.72 -4.92 12.51
N VAL A 46 -13.15 -5.42 11.41
CA VAL A 46 -12.60 -4.56 10.34
C VAL A 46 -13.65 -4.22 9.29
N LEU A 47 -13.59 -3.00 8.75
CA LEU A 47 -14.50 -2.39 7.76
C LEU A 47 -15.95 -2.21 8.20
N ASN A 48 -16.44 -2.96 9.18
CA ASN A 48 -17.81 -2.88 9.67
C ASN A 48 -17.85 -2.94 11.19
N GLU A 49 -18.16 -1.81 11.82
CA GLU A 49 -18.36 -1.69 13.28
C GLU A 49 -19.56 -2.50 13.79
N GLY A 50 -20.44 -2.96 12.90
CA GLY A 50 -21.58 -3.82 13.25
C GLY A 50 -21.26 -5.33 13.25
N GLY A 51 -20.00 -5.72 13.06
CA GLY A 51 -19.59 -7.13 12.93
C GLY A 51 -19.93 -7.78 11.58
N GLY A 52 -19.80 -9.10 11.49
CA GLY A 52 -20.03 -9.91 10.28
C GLY A 52 -18.88 -9.92 9.26
N ARG A 53 -17.72 -9.32 9.61
CA ARG A 53 -16.47 -9.34 8.82
C ARG A 53 -15.24 -9.46 9.72
N GLU A 54 -15.37 -10.25 10.77
CA GLU A 54 -14.39 -10.46 11.83
C GLU A 54 -13.05 -10.98 11.25
N LEU A 55 -11.96 -10.27 11.50
CA LEU A 55 -10.62 -10.72 11.11
C LEU A 55 -9.95 -11.38 12.32
N PRO A 56 -9.69 -12.70 12.31
CA PRO A 56 -8.88 -13.32 13.35
C PRO A 56 -7.41 -12.90 13.23
N ILE A 57 -6.89 -12.21 14.25
CA ILE A 57 -5.50 -11.72 14.28
C ILE A 57 -4.56 -12.78 14.86
N PHE A 58 -3.38 -12.94 14.29
CA PHE A 58 -2.35 -13.87 14.77
C PHE A 58 -0.96 -13.44 14.32
N ASP A 59 0.08 -13.92 14.99
CA ASP A 59 1.50 -13.51 14.81
C ASP A 59 2.15 -13.88 13.45
N LYS A 60 1.38 -14.50 12.54
CA LYS A 60 1.75 -14.87 11.16
C LYS A 60 0.78 -14.28 10.10
N LEU A 61 -0.17 -13.44 10.52
CA LEU A 61 -1.12 -12.79 9.61
C LEU A 61 -0.38 -11.85 8.65
N SER A 62 -0.61 -12.03 7.34
CA SER A 62 -0.17 -11.09 6.30
C SER A 62 -1.35 -10.28 5.76
N ALA A 63 -1.05 -9.16 5.12
CA ALA A 63 -2.02 -8.32 4.42
C ALA A 63 -2.81 -9.12 3.37
N GLN A 64 -2.17 -10.09 2.72
CA GLN A 64 -2.79 -10.96 1.73
C GLN A 64 -3.81 -11.91 2.39
N ILE A 65 -3.44 -12.60 3.47
CA ILE A 65 -4.35 -13.50 4.20
C ILE A 65 -5.54 -12.70 4.74
N ALA A 66 -5.28 -11.52 5.32
CA ALA A 66 -6.32 -10.64 5.79
C ALA A 66 -7.24 -10.17 4.66
N TYR A 67 -6.69 -9.82 3.50
CA TYR A 67 -7.48 -9.47 2.31
C TYR A 67 -8.43 -10.61 1.91
N LEU A 68 -7.95 -11.85 1.91
CA LEU A 68 -8.79 -13.01 1.57
C LEU A 68 -9.97 -13.16 2.55
N LEU A 69 -9.70 -13.12 3.85
CA LEU A 69 -10.72 -13.19 4.90
C LEU A 69 -11.73 -12.04 4.78
N VAL A 70 -11.24 -10.83 4.57
CA VAL A 70 -12.08 -9.63 4.63
C VAL A 70 -12.85 -9.43 3.33
N ILE A 71 -12.26 -9.62 2.15
CA ILE A 71 -12.89 -9.27 0.87
C ILE A 71 -13.69 -10.42 0.27
N TYR A 72 -13.27 -11.68 0.47
CA TYR A 72 -13.93 -12.86 -0.13
C TYR A 72 -15.02 -13.46 0.75
N ARG A 73 -15.64 -12.66 1.64
CA ARG A 73 -16.70 -13.11 2.56
C ARG A 73 -17.92 -13.78 1.89
N HIS A 74 -18.10 -13.59 0.58
CA HIS A 74 -19.15 -14.26 -0.18
C HIS A 74 -18.90 -15.77 -0.33
N ASP A 75 -17.64 -16.23 -0.32
CA ASP A 75 -17.27 -17.65 -0.42
C ASP A 75 -17.19 -18.27 0.98
N LYS A 76 -18.33 -18.77 1.49
CA LYS A 76 -18.43 -19.33 2.84
C LYS A 76 -17.47 -20.49 3.09
N LEU A 77 -17.27 -21.37 2.10
CA LEU A 77 -16.39 -22.52 2.25
C LEU A 77 -14.94 -22.07 2.36
N LEU A 78 -14.51 -21.12 1.52
CA LEU A 78 -13.17 -20.54 1.61
C LEU A 78 -12.91 -19.95 3.01
N ILE A 79 -13.86 -19.14 3.51
CA ILE A 79 -13.76 -18.49 4.82
C ILE A 79 -13.67 -19.52 5.95
N GLU A 80 -14.57 -20.52 5.97
CA GLU A 80 -14.56 -21.59 6.96
C GLU A 80 -13.22 -22.34 6.99
N LYS A 81 -12.64 -22.62 5.81
CA LYS A 81 -11.34 -23.27 5.70
C LYS A 81 -10.19 -22.40 6.21
N LEU A 82 -10.19 -21.11 5.86
CA LEU A 82 -9.19 -20.16 6.36
C LEU A 82 -9.28 -20.00 7.89
N GLU A 83 -10.49 -19.85 8.42
CA GLU A 83 -10.74 -19.77 9.86
C GLU A 83 -10.27 -21.06 10.56
N THR A 84 -10.56 -22.24 10.00
CA THR A 84 -10.05 -23.52 10.53
C THR A 84 -8.52 -23.58 10.60
N ILE A 85 -7.84 -23.13 9.53
CA ILE A 85 -6.36 -23.08 9.49
C ILE A 85 -5.83 -22.17 10.60
N ILE A 86 -6.45 -21.01 10.80
CA ILE A 86 -6.04 -20.00 11.78
C ILE A 86 -6.36 -20.46 13.20
N SER A 87 -7.55 -21.01 13.46
CA SER A 87 -7.94 -21.54 14.76
C SER A 87 -7.02 -22.68 15.19
N LYS A 88 -6.64 -23.59 14.27
CA LYS A 88 -5.66 -24.64 14.56
C LYS A 88 -4.30 -24.06 14.95
N TYR A 89 -3.87 -22.99 14.28
CA TYR A 89 -2.64 -22.29 14.63
C TYR A 89 -2.74 -21.59 16.00
N ALA A 90 -3.84 -20.88 16.26
CA ALA A 90 -4.10 -20.20 17.53
C ALA A 90 -4.14 -21.19 18.71
N GLU A 91 -4.81 -22.33 18.55
CA GLU A 91 -4.86 -23.39 19.57
C GLU A 91 -3.46 -23.95 19.85
N SER A 92 -2.58 -24.02 18.85
CA SER A 92 -1.18 -24.44 19.08
C SER A 92 -0.37 -23.47 19.95
N LYS A 93 -0.83 -22.22 20.12
CA LYS A 93 -0.22 -21.21 21.00
C LYS A 93 -0.81 -21.21 22.41
N LYS A 94 -1.88 -21.97 22.63
CA LYS A 94 -2.61 -21.96 23.88
C LYS A 94 -1.77 -22.50 25.02
N SER A 95 -1.68 -21.73 26.10
CA SER A 95 -0.87 -22.10 27.25
C SER A 95 -1.36 -21.43 28.53
N LYS A 96 -0.98 -22.04 29.65
CA LYS A 96 -1.07 -21.43 30.99
C LYS A 96 0.22 -20.74 31.40
N ARG A 97 1.26 -20.83 30.56
CA ARG A 97 2.57 -20.20 30.74
C ARG A 97 2.92 -19.35 29.53
N GLY A 98 3.38 -18.13 29.78
CA GLY A 98 3.88 -17.22 28.75
C GLY A 98 5.39 -17.37 28.58
N THR A 99 5.90 -16.84 27.48
CA THR A 99 7.34 -16.82 27.19
C THR A 99 7.82 -15.39 27.03
N ILE A 100 8.94 -15.08 27.68
CA ILE A 100 9.77 -13.92 27.43
C ILE A 100 11.07 -14.44 26.83
N GLY A 101 11.36 -14.01 25.61
CA GLY A 101 12.54 -14.39 24.85
C GLY A 101 13.86 -13.93 25.47
N CYS A 102 14.96 -14.18 24.78
CA CYS A 102 16.29 -13.76 25.19
C CYS A 102 16.54 -12.27 24.91
N ASN A 103 17.40 -11.62 25.69
CA ASN A 103 17.81 -10.22 25.52
C ASN A 103 16.64 -9.22 25.57
N VAL A 104 15.53 -9.56 26.22
CA VAL A 104 14.38 -8.67 26.34
C VAL A 104 14.63 -7.63 27.42
N THR A 105 14.16 -6.40 27.20
CA THR A 105 14.17 -5.35 28.24
C THR A 105 12.75 -4.93 28.57
N ILE A 106 12.36 -5.07 29.84
CA ILE A 106 11.10 -4.60 30.41
C ILE A 106 11.45 -3.64 31.55
N ARG A 107 11.12 -2.35 31.38
CA ARG A 107 11.39 -1.31 32.38
C ARG A 107 10.19 -0.43 32.62
N ASN A 108 10.04 0.05 33.86
CA ASN A 108 9.09 1.10 34.22
C ASN A 108 7.65 0.80 33.74
N THR A 109 7.25 -0.47 33.77
CA THR A 109 5.99 -0.92 33.17
C THR A 109 4.99 -1.29 34.25
N VAL A 110 3.78 -0.76 34.19
CA VAL A 110 2.81 -0.94 35.29
C VAL A 110 2.19 -2.34 35.28
N SER A 111 1.70 -2.81 34.13
CA SER A 111 1.10 -4.15 34.02
C SER A 111 1.33 -4.81 32.65
N ILE A 112 1.69 -6.09 32.70
CA ILE A 112 1.73 -7.03 31.59
C ILE A 112 0.98 -8.29 32.02
N LYS A 113 -0.08 -8.62 31.31
CA LYS A 113 -0.93 -9.77 31.60
C LYS A 113 -1.24 -10.56 30.34
N ASN A 114 -0.96 -11.86 30.34
CA ASN A 114 -1.27 -12.73 29.21
C ASN A 114 -0.63 -12.25 27.90
N VAL A 115 0.68 -11.95 27.96
CA VAL A 115 1.46 -11.49 26.79
C VAL A 115 2.65 -12.40 26.52
N ILE A 116 2.86 -12.81 25.27
CA ILE A 116 4.12 -13.41 24.80
C ILE A 116 5.04 -12.30 24.28
N ILE A 117 6.32 -12.35 24.67
CA ILE A 117 7.33 -11.35 24.30
C ILE A 117 8.50 -12.06 23.63
N GLY A 118 8.72 -11.81 22.34
CA GLY A 118 9.83 -12.39 21.57
C GLY A 118 11.19 -11.76 21.89
N ASP A 119 12.25 -12.42 21.43
CA ASP A 119 13.65 -12.04 21.68
C ASP A 119 13.97 -10.58 21.35
N SER A 120 14.79 -9.93 22.15
CA SER A 120 15.27 -8.55 21.94
C SER A 120 14.20 -7.45 21.96
N ALA A 121 12.93 -7.77 22.27
CA ALA A 121 11.89 -6.75 22.40
C ALA A 121 12.20 -5.76 23.53
N VAL A 122 11.80 -4.50 23.33
CA VAL A 122 11.98 -3.43 24.31
C VAL A 122 10.61 -2.89 24.74
N ILE A 123 10.33 -2.99 26.04
CA ILE A 123 9.12 -2.47 26.68
C ILE A 123 9.56 -1.51 27.77
N GLU A 124 9.30 -0.22 27.59
CA GLU A 124 9.74 0.82 28.51
C GLU A 124 8.66 1.87 28.72
N GLY A 125 8.13 1.96 29.94
CA GLY A 125 7.12 2.96 30.30
C GLY A 125 5.68 2.61 29.91
N ALA A 126 5.40 1.36 29.50
CA ALA A 126 4.04 0.94 29.16
C ALA A 126 3.13 0.94 30.41
N LEU A 127 1.87 1.35 30.25
CA LEU A 127 0.90 1.39 31.35
C LEU A 127 0.13 0.08 31.49
N ASN A 128 -0.28 -0.52 30.36
CA ASN A 128 -0.98 -1.80 30.40
C ASN A 128 -0.82 -2.54 29.08
N LEU A 129 -0.39 -3.80 29.14
CA LEU A 129 -0.38 -4.74 28.02
C LEU A 129 -1.17 -5.97 28.43
N GLU A 130 -2.32 -6.20 27.80
CA GLU A 130 -3.22 -7.30 28.13
C GLU A 130 -3.61 -8.13 26.89
N GLU A 131 -3.52 -9.46 26.99
CA GLU A 131 -3.92 -10.41 25.93
C GLU A 131 -3.27 -10.10 24.57
N GLY A 132 -1.99 -10.44 24.41
CA GLY A 132 -1.33 -10.15 23.14
C GLY A 132 -0.02 -10.86 22.88
N THR A 133 0.45 -10.74 21.63
CA THR A 133 1.75 -11.28 21.22
C THR A 133 2.61 -10.16 20.65
N ILE A 134 3.82 -10.03 21.19
CA ILE A 134 4.87 -9.15 20.67
C ILE A 134 5.91 -10.05 19.99
N ARG A 135 5.76 -10.20 18.68
CA ARG A 135 6.71 -10.95 17.86
C ARG A 135 7.92 -10.08 17.56
N SER A 136 9.10 -10.66 17.73
CA SER A 136 10.37 -9.95 17.58
C SER A 136 11.42 -10.81 16.89
N CYS A 137 12.42 -10.16 16.31
CA CYS A 137 13.69 -10.77 15.93
C CYS A 137 14.83 -9.77 16.25
N PRO A 138 16.06 -10.24 16.53
CA PRO A 138 17.18 -9.38 16.90
C PRO A 138 17.50 -8.27 15.89
N GLU A 139 17.26 -8.50 14.60
CA GLU A 139 17.54 -7.55 13.52
C GLU A 139 16.50 -6.42 13.45
N ALA A 140 15.30 -6.68 14.01
CA ALA A 140 14.16 -5.78 13.98
C ALA A 140 13.36 -5.88 15.29
N PRO A 141 13.94 -5.48 16.44
CA PRO A 141 13.23 -5.53 17.71
C PRO A 141 12.07 -4.52 17.71
N PRO A 142 10.86 -4.91 18.15
CA PRO A 142 9.79 -3.96 18.37
C PRO A 142 10.02 -3.18 19.66
N MET A 143 9.48 -1.97 19.70
CA MET A 143 9.57 -1.07 20.85
C MET A 143 8.17 -0.65 21.30
N ILE A 144 7.85 -0.92 22.56
CA ILE A 144 6.64 -0.45 23.23
C ILE A 144 7.07 0.57 24.28
N GLY A 145 6.72 1.83 24.05
CA GLY A 145 7.22 2.97 24.80
C GLY A 145 6.24 3.51 25.84
N GLU A 146 6.53 4.74 26.27
CA GLU A 146 5.85 5.43 27.36
C GLU A 146 4.35 5.61 27.14
N GLY A 147 3.57 5.37 28.19
CA GLY A 147 2.15 5.67 28.23
C GLY A 147 1.27 4.70 27.44
N VAL A 148 1.84 3.67 26.81
CA VAL A 148 1.08 2.76 25.93
C VAL A 148 0.08 1.93 26.73
N ILE A 149 -1.14 1.84 26.19
CA ILE A 149 -2.18 0.93 26.63
C ILE A 149 -2.55 0.04 25.44
N ALA A 150 -2.36 -1.27 25.57
CA ALA A 150 -2.67 -2.23 24.54
C ALA A 150 -3.50 -3.39 25.10
N LYS A 151 -4.61 -3.73 24.42
CA LYS A 151 -5.46 -4.87 24.78
C LYS A 151 -5.87 -5.67 23.55
N ASN A 152 -5.84 -7.00 23.62
CA ASN A 152 -6.22 -7.90 22.51
C ASN A 152 -5.47 -7.56 21.22
N PHE A 153 -4.16 -7.78 21.22
CA PHE A 153 -3.28 -7.25 20.17
C PHE A 153 -2.26 -8.25 19.65
N ILE A 154 -1.81 -8.01 18.42
CA ILE A 154 -0.62 -8.64 17.84
C ILE A 154 0.29 -7.54 17.34
N ILE A 155 1.55 -7.51 17.78
CA ILE A 155 2.58 -6.57 17.34
C ILE A 155 3.72 -7.36 16.71
N LEU A 156 4.10 -7.01 15.49
CA LEU A 156 5.16 -7.67 14.75
C LEU A 156 6.50 -6.90 14.80
N SER A 157 7.56 -7.58 14.38
CA SER A 157 8.95 -7.11 14.40
C SER A 157 9.15 -5.74 13.75
N GLY A 158 10.04 -4.94 14.32
CA GLY A 158 10.45 -3.62 13.82
C GLY A 158 9.41 -2.51 14.04
N SER A 159 8.29 -2.84 14.69
CA SER A 159 7.23 -1.87 14.98
C SER A 159 7.55 -1.05 16.22
N LYS A 160 7.04 0.17 16.27
CA LYS A 160 7.18 1.05 17.42
C LYS A 160 5.83 1.64 17.80
N ILE A 161 5.42 1.40 19.04
CA ILE A 161 4.19 1.90 19.64
C ILE A 161 4.60 2.73 20.85
N ASP A 162 4.34 4.04 20.87
CA ASP A 162 4.85 4.90 21.94
C ASP A 162 3.95 6.11 22.25
N THR A 163 4.43 6.98 23.16
CA THR A 163 3.90 8.33 23.39
C THR A 163 2.38 8.32 23.62
N GLY A 164 1.91 7.49 24.54
CA GLY A 164 0.51 7.42 24.96
C GLY A 164 -0.44 6.83 23.93
N ALA A 165 0.02 6.04 22.96
CA ALA A 165 -0.86 5.33 22.04
C ALA A 165 -1.77 4.33 22.77
N ILE A 166 -3.04 4.27 22.34
CA ILE A 166 -4.04 3.36 22.88
C ILE A 166 -4.52 2.45 21.76
N ILE A 167 -4.29 1.14 21.88
CA ILE A 167 -4.70 0.16 20.88
C ILE A 167 -5.54 -0.95 21.53
N THR A 168 -6.74 -1.20 21.01
CA THR A 168 -7.62 -2.28 21.50
C THR A 168 -8.14 -3.09 20.32
N SER A 169 -8.04 -4.42 20.38
CA SER A 169 -8.46 -5.28 19.27
C SER A 169 -7.76 -4.87 17.96
N THR A 170 -6.43 -4.81 18.01
CA THR A 170 -5.62 -4.20 16.94
C THR A 170 -4.47 -5.10 16.50
N PHE A 171 -4.32 -5.26 15.18
CA PHE A 171 -3.16 -5.89 14.56
C PHE A 171 -2.15 -4.84 14.09
N VAL A 172 -0.87 -5.01 14.44
CA VAL A 172 0.24 -4.12 14.12
C VAL A 172 1.32 -4.92 13.40
N GLY A 173 1.36 -4.78 12.07
CA GLY A 173 2.27 -5.45 11.15
C GLY A 173 3.71 -4.94 11.19
N GLN A 174 4.61 -5.53 10.40
CA GLN A 174 6.05 -5.25 10.51
C GLN A 174 6.41 -3.80 10.18
N GLY A 175 7.25 -3.16 11.00
CA GLY A 175 7.74 -1.80 10.76
C GLY A 175 6.69 -0.70 10.95
N VAL A 176 5.53 -1.01 11.52
CA VAL A 176 4.46 -0.04 11.78
C VAL A 176 4.89 0.93 12.89
N GLN A 177 4.50 2.19 12.78
CA GLN A 177 4.75 3.22 13.79
C GLN A 177 3.41 3.78 14.28
N ILE A 178 3.09 3.64 15.57
CA ILE A 178 1.89 4.20 16.19
C ILE A 178 2.32 5.04 17.38
N GLY A 179 1.83 6.27 17.48
CA GLY A 179 2.24 7.12 18.60
C GLY A 179 1.56 8.46 18.68
N LYS A 180 2.08 9.28 19.58
CA LYS A 180 1.65 10.67 19.81
C LYS A 180 0.15 10.77 20.11
N GLN A 181 -0.32 9.93 21.04
CA GLN A 181 -1.71 9.82 21.49
C GLN A 181 -2.70 9.30 20.43
N PHE A 182 -2.22 8.56 19.43
CA PHE A 182 -3.10 7.90 18.47
C PHE A 182 -3.93 6.81 19.15
N SER A 183 -5.21 6.71 18.80
CA SER A 183 -6.12 5.64 19.27
C SER A 183 -6.55 4.72 18.12
N ALA A 184 -6.59 3.42 18.37
CA ALA A 184 -7.06 2.43 17.40
C ALA A 184 -7.97 1.38 18.05
N GLU A 185 -9.12 1.13 17.43
CA GLU A 185 -10.05 0.07 17.82
C GLU A 185 -10.49 -0.76 16.59
N GLY A 186 -10.56 -2.09 16.75
CA GLY A 186 -11.02 -2.99 15.69
C GLY A 186 -10.22 -2.90 14.39
N SER A 187 -8.93 -2.57 14.47
CA SER A 187 -8.16 -2.07 13.33
C SER A 187 -6.95 -2.93 13.01
N ALA A 188 -6.63 -3.06 11.72
CA ALA A 188 -5.44 -3.77 11.25
C ALA A 188 -4.52 -2.82 10.48
N PHE A 189 -3.28 -2.68 10.94
CA PHE A 189 -2.22 -1.91 10.28
C PHE A 189 -1.16 -2.88 9.74
N PHE A 190 -0.98 -2.90 8.42
CA PHE A 190 0.01 -3.74 7.76
C PHE A 190 1.34 -3.00 7.54
N ALA A 191 2.30 -3.65 6.88
CA ALA A 191 3.69 -3.23 6.81
C ALA A 191 3.90 -1.72 6.58
N ASN A 192 4.79 -1.14 7.38
CA ASN A 192 5.23 0.25 7.29
C ASN A 192 4.13 1.32 7.36
N CYS A 193 2.94 1.01 7.90
CA CYS A 193 1.97 2.06 8.24
C CYS A 193 2.53 3.03 9.29
N GLU A 194 2.02 4.26 9.27
CA GLU A 194 2.34 5.28 10.27
C GLU A 194 1.06 5.95 10.76
N ALA A 195 0.81 5.91 12.06
CA ALA A 195 -0.40 6.43 12.68
C ALA A 195 -0.06 7.32 13.88
N PHE A 196 -0.18 8.64 13.70
CA PHE A 196 0.10 9.63 14.73
C PHE A 196 -1.07 10.59 14.94
N HIS A 197 -1.28 11.00 16.20
CA HIS A 197 -2.21 12.04 16.67
C HIS A 197 -3.72 11.83 16.47
N GLY A 198 -4.17 11.12 15.43
CA GLY A 198 -5.58 10.91 15.11
C GLY A 198 -6.18 9.62 15.67
N GLU A 199 -7.21 9.12 14.99
CA GLU A 199 -7.98 7.94 15.40
C GLU A 199 -8.23 6.99 14.22
N ALA A 200 -8.27 5.68 14.52
CA ALA A 200 -8.74 4.63 13.62
C ALA A 200 -9.80 3.76 14.29
N CYS A 201 -10.90 3.50 13.59
CA CYS A 201 -11.94 2.57 14.04
C CYS A 201 -12.35 1.64 12.89
N SER A 202 -12.38 0.33 13.13
CA SER A 202 -12.74 -0.67 12.12
C SER A 202 -11.92 -0.51 10.82
N LEU A 203 -10.64 -0.20 10.93
CA LEU A 203 -9.78 0.17 9.81
C LEU A 203 -9.07 -1.05 9.22
N PHE A 204 -9.09 -1.18 7.89
CA PHE A 204 -8.11 -2.02 7.18
C PHE A 204 -7.06 -1.10 6.54
N ALA A 205 -5.95 -0.91 7.23
CA ALA A 205 -4.81 -0.14 6.77
C ALA A 205 -3.77 -1.08 6.12
N GLY A 206 -3.93 -1.33 4.82
CA GLY A 206 -2.94 -2.01 3.99
C GLY A 206 -1.59 -1.29 4.01
N PRO A 207 -0.51 -1.92 3.48
CA PRO A 207 0.85 -1.41 3.61
C PRO A 207 0.99 0.08 3.24
N TYR A 208 1.83 0.80 3.99
CA TYR A 208 2.09 2.24 3.79
C TYR A 208 0.86 3.15 3.85
N THR A 209 -0.16 2.79 4.64
CA THR A 209 -1.21 3.73 5.03
C THR A 209 -0.67 4.69 6.10
N VAL A 210 -0.74 6.00 5.86
CA VAL A 210 -0.14 7.02 6.74
C VAL A 210 -1.12 8.11 7.14
N THR A 211 -1.09 8.48 8.42
CA THR A 211 -1.75 9.65 9.01
C THR A 211 -0.89 10.27 10.09
N HIS A 212 -0.66 11.59 10.00
CA HIS A 212 0.25 12.33 10.89
C HIS A 212 -0.42 13.52 11.59
N HIS A 213 -1.73 13.66 11.52
CA HIS A 213 -2.44 14.87 11.93
C HIS A 213 -3.57 14.57 12.90
N LYS A 214 -3.70 15.41 13.94
CA LYS A 214 -4.62 15.20 15.07
C LYS A 214 -6.09 15.10 14.67
N SER A 215 -6.54 15.90 13.71
CA SER A 215 -7.96 15.95 13.32
C SER A 215 -8.38 14.83 12.35
N THR A 216 -7.54 13.80 12.16
CA THR A 216 -7.79 12.74 11.19
C THR A 216 -8.51 11.57 11.83
N LEU A 217 -9.63 11.16 11.22
CA LEU A 217 -10.34 9.92 11.52
C LEU A 217 -10.29 9.02 10.28
N LEU A 218 -9.79 7.80 10.44
CA LEU A 218 -9.86 6.75 9.43
C LEU A 218 -10.80 5.65 9.93
N ILE A 219 -11.99 5.56 9.34
CA ILE A 219 -13.06 4.69 9.85
C ILE A 219 -13.70 3.84 8.76
N ALA A 220 -14.00 2.58 9.08
CA ALA A 220 -14.75 1.64 8.23
C ALA A 220 -14.27 1.63 6.77
N GLY A 221 -12.94 1.66 6.58
CA GLY A 221 -12.33 1.89 5.29
C GLY A 221 -11.16 0.96 5.02
N MET A 222 -11.02 0.58 3.76
CA MET A 222 -9.85 -0.14 3.26
C MET A 222 -8.92 0.84 2.55
N PHE A 223 -7.68 0.92 3.00
CA PHE A 223 -6.66 1.82 2.46
C PHE A 223 -5.40 1.05 2.10
N SER A 224 -4.66 1.51 1.09
CA SER A 224 -3.37 0.92 0.74
C SER A 224 -2.48 1.98 0.13
N PHE A 225 -1.22 2.06 0.56
CA PHE A 225 -0.25 3.09 0.15
C PHE A 225 -0.86 4.50 0.22
N PHE A 226 -1.70 4.73 1.22
CA PHE A 226 -2.57 5.89 1.32
C PHE A 226 -1.94 6.97 2.17
N ASN A 227 -2.11 8.23 1.77
CA ASN A 227 -1.72 9.38 2.58
C ASN A 227 -2.95 10.21 2.97
N ALA A 228 -3.24 10.23 4.28
CA ALA A 228 -4.32 11.02 4.84
C ALA A 228 -3.89 12.48 5.04
N GLY A 229 -4.50 13.40 4.28
CA GLY A 229 -4.38 14.84 4.53
C GLY A 229 -4.93 15.22 5.91
N SER A 230 -4.46 16.33 6.48
CA SER A 230 -4.93 16.81 7.78
C SER A 230 -6.44 17.01 7.81
N GLY A 231 -7.14 16.50 8.81
CA GLY A 231 -8.60 16.64 8.90
C GLY A 231 -9.39 15.73 7.96
N THR A 232 -8.73 14.70 7.42
CA THR A 232 -9.40 13.63 6.66
C THR A 232 -10.42 12.93 7.55
N ASN A 233 -11.66 12.81 7.06
CA ASN A 233 -12.78 12.26 7.83
C ASN A 233 -13.72 11.47 6.90
N GLN A 234 -14.35 10.42 7.41
CA GLN A 234 -15.35 9.64 6.69
C GLN A 234 -16.54 9.32 7.58
N SER A 235 -17.71 9.10 6.97
CA SER A 235 -18.91 8.69 7.69
C SER A 235 -19.50 7.43 7.08
N ASN A 236 -19.70 6.41 7.90
CA ASN A 236 -20.39 5.16 7.58
C ASN A 236 -21.84 5.10 8.08
N HIS A 237 -22.29 6.11 8.82
CA HIS A 237 -23.65 6.18 9.34
C HIS A 237 -24.58 6.93 8.37
N MET A 238 -25.53 6.21 7.76
CA MET A 238 -26.62 6.83 7.00
C MET A 238 -27.92 6.98 7.81
N TYR A 239 -27.86 6.88 9.15
CA TYR A 239 -29.00 7.02 10.08
C TYR A 239 -30.20 6.10 9.77
N LYS A 240 -29.94 4.86 9.34
CA LYS A 240 -31.00 3.87 9.03
C LYS A 240 -30.85 2.58 9.82
N LEU A 241 -29.78 1.83 9.55
CA LEU A 241 -29.57 0.47 10.08
C LEU A 241 -28.22 0.33 10.82
N GLY A 242 -27.65 1.43 11.31
CA GLY A 242 -26.35 1.44 12.00
C GLY A 242 -25.13 1.71 11.08
N PRO A 243 -23.90 1.53 11.61
CA PRO A 243 -22.62 1.80 10.92
C PRO A 243 -22.24 0.73 9.89
N LEU A 244 -23.06 0.51 8.86
CA LEU A 244 -22.91 -0.62 7.95
C LEU A 244 -22.08 -0.33 6.68
N HIS A 245 -21.77 0.93 6.39
CA HIS A 245 -21.17 1.30 5.11
C HIS A 245 -19.65 1.35 5.18
N GLN A 246 -18.99 0.83 4.15
CA GLN A 246 -17.54 0.82 4.07
C GLN A 246 -17.04 1.55 2.83
N GLY A 247 -15.85 2.15 2.94
CA GLY A 247 -15.14 2.76 1.82
C GLY A 247 -13.93 1.94 1.38
N ILE A 248 -13.53 2.09 0.11
CA ILE A 248 -12.29 1.54 -0.43
C ILE A 248 -11.51 2.68 -1.09
N VAL A 249 -10.30 2.91 -0.62
CA VAL A 249 -9.37 3.86 -1.20
C VAL A 249 -8.15 3.09 -1.69
N GLU A 250 -8.11 2.86 -3.01
CA GLU A 250 -7.13 1.99 -3.63
C GLU A 250 -5.72 2.59 -3.63
N ARG A 251 -4.73 1.71 -3.85
CA ARG A 251 -3.29 1.96 -3.80
C ARG A 251 -2.88 3.37 -4.23
N GLY A 252 -2.09 4.04 -3.41
CA GLY A 252 -1.37 5.26 -3.78
C GLY A 252 -2.24 6.52 -3.79
N SER A 253 -3.52 6.38 -3.44
CA SER A 253 -4.44 7.51 -3.35
C SER A 253 -4.13 8.37 -2.11
N LYS A 254 -4.67 9.58 -2.10
CA LYS A 254 -4.48 10.53 -1.01
C LYS A 254 -5.68 11.44 -0.86
N THR A 255 -5.81 12.01 0.32
CA THR A 255 -6.77 13.08 0.60
C THR A 255 -6.06 14.41 0.76
N GLY A 256 -6.67 15.48 0.25
CA GLY A 256 -6.31 16.84 0.63
C GLY A 256 -6.74 17.14 2.06
N SER A 257 -6.27 18.26 2.61
CA SER A 257 -6.70 18.70 3.93
C SER A 257 -8.22 18.92 3.98
N PHE A 258 -8.85 18.54 5.09
CA PHE A 258 -10.29 18.62 5.34
C PHE A 258 -11.18 17.87 4.34
N SER A 259 -10.63 16.84 3.68
CA SER A 259 -11.42 15.99 2.80
C SER A 259 -12.43 15.16 3.59
N TYR A 260 -13.67 15.08 3.11
CA TYR A 260 -14.73 14.27 3.69
C TYR A 260 -15.34 13.33 2.65
N LEU A 261 -15.59 12.08 3.05
CA LEU A 261 -16.25 11.08 2.21
C LEU A 261 -17.43 10.44 2.97
N LEU A 262 -18.62 10.48 2.37
CA LEU A 262 -19.75 9.67 2.82
C LEU A 262 -19.64 8.25 2.23
N TRP A 263 -19.46 7.23 3.07
CA TRP A 263 -19.46 5.85 2.63
C TRP A 263 -20.85 5.39 2.17
N PRO A 264 -20.93 4.43 1.22
CA PRO A 264 -19.81 3.79 0.52
C PRO A 264 -19.23 4.65 -0.61
N CYS A 265 -17.90 4.64 -0.74
CA CYS A 265 -17.21 5.12 -1.93
C CYS A 265 -16.08 4.17 -2.31
N ARG A 266 -15.75 4.11 -3.60
CA ARG A 266 -14.56 3.44 -4.10
C ARG A 266 -13.71 4.41 -4.91
N VAL A 267 -12.50 4.71 -4.43
CA VAL A 267 -11.56 5.64 -5.05
C VAL A 267 -10.52 4.85 -5.85
N GLY A 268 -10.40 5.15 -7.14
CA GLY A 268 -9.44 4.49 -8.03
C GLY A 268 -7.97 4.81 -7.69
N PRO A 269 -7.02 3.94 -8.08
CA PRO A 269 -5.63 4.02 -7.63
C PRO A 269 -4.96 5.34 -7.98
N PHE A 270 -4.05 5.78 -7.11
CA PHE A 270 -3.28 7.01 -7.27
C PHE A 270 -4.14 8.26 -7.48
N SER A 271 -5.36 8.29 -6.94
CA SER A 271 -6.25 9.46 -7.05
C SER A 271 -6.14 10.37 -5.84
N VAL A 272 -6.50 11.64 -6.04
CA VAL A 272 -6.55 12.65 -4.97
C VAL A 272 -8.01 13.01 -4.74
N VAL A 273 -8.48 12.83 -3.51
CA VAL A 273 -9.78 13.33 -3.07
C VAL A 273 -9.57 14.66 -2.35
N MET A 274 -10.35 15.67 -2.70
CA MET A 274 -10.31 17.00 -2.10
C MET A 274 -11.75 17.43 -1.81
N ASP A 275 -11.94 18.33 -0.84
CA ASP A 275 -13.26 18.85 -0.47
C ASP A 275 -14.18 17.82 0.21
N LYS A 276 -15.46 18.19 0.38
CA LYS A 276 -16.45 17.42 1.15
C LYS A 276 -17.45 16.74 0.23
N HIS A 277 -17.28 15.43 0.05
CA HIS A 277 -18.15 14.61 -0.77
C HIS A 277 -19.28 13.98 0.05
N SER A 278 -20.47 14.57 -0.05
CA SER A 278 -21.69 14.08 0.59
C SER A 278 -22.46 13.05 -0.24
N ALA A 279 -21.88 12.56 -1.34
CA ALA A 279 -22.48 11.59 -2.24
C ALA A 279 -21.57 10.37 -2.41
N ASN A 280 -22.18 9.21 -2.66
CA ASN A 280 -21.48 7.96 -2.91
C ASN A 280 -21.03 7.89 -4.37
N PHE A 281 -19.84 7.36 -4.62
CA PHE A 281 -19.32 7.17 -5.97
C PHE A 281 -18.35 5.99 -6.09
N ASP A 282 -18.17 5.50 -7.31
CA ASP A 282 -17.15 4.51 -7.67
C ASP A 282 -16.31 5.00 -8.87
N THR A 283 -15.04 5.27 -8.60
CA THR A 283 -14.04 5.73 -9.58
C THR A 283 -12.95 4.68 -9.81
N SER A 284 -13.17 3.41 -9.47
CA SER A 284 -12.15 2.36 -9.54
C SER A 284 -11.54 2.17 -10.93
N ASP A 285 -12.28 2.51 -11.98
CA ASP A 285 -11.89 2.38 -13.39
C ASP A 285 -11.22 3.66 -13.95
N LEU A 286 -11.09 4.69 -13.12
CA LEU A 286 -10.53 6.00 -13.48
C LEU A 286 -9.34 6.31 -12.56
N PRO A 287 -8.19 5.63 -12.70
CA PRO A 287 -7.00 5.87 -11.87
C PRO A 287 -6.40 7.26 -12.12
N PHE A 288 -5.53 7.70 -11.23
CA PHE A 288 -4.81 8.98 -11.32
C PHE A 288 -5.74 10.19 -11.38
N SER A 289 -6.89 10.13 -10.72
CA SER A 289 -7.91 11.17 -10.83
C SER A 289 -7.72 12.28 -9.81
N TYR A 290 -8.14 13.49 -10.15
CA TYR A 290 -8.54 14.49 -9.16
C TYR A 290 -10.04 14.39 -8.95
N ILE A 291 -10.45 14.27 -7.69
CA ILE A 291 -11.83 14.18 -7.26
C ILE A 291 -12.08 15.39 -6.35
N THR A 292 -12.96 16.28 -6.79
CA THR A 292 -13.22 17.60 -6.18
C THR A 292 -14.72 17.83 -6.06
N VAL A 293 -15.10 18.92 -5.38
CA VAL A 293 -16.48 19.38 -5.37
C VAL A 293 -16.63 20.66 -6.18
N GLU A 294 -17.41 20.59 -7.27
CA GLU A 294 -17.75 21.74 -8.10
C GLU A 294 -19.25 22.01 -8.02
N ASN A 295 -19.65 23.23 -7.66
CA ASN A 295 -21.05 23.62 -7.55
C ASN A 295 -21.89 22.64 -6.68
N GLY A 296 -21.30 22.15 -5.58
CA GLY A 296 -21.93 21.20 -4.67
C GLY A 296 -22.01 19.76 -5.18
N LYS A 297 -21.44 19.45 -6.35
CA LYS A 297 -21.41 18.12 -6.94
C LYS A 297 -20.02 17.51 -6.86
N SER A 298 -19.96 16.22 -6.57
CA SER A 298 -18.72 15.47 -6.73
C SER A 298 -18.37 15.39 -8.21
N THR A 299 -17.18 15.85 -8.56
CA THR A 299 -16.64 15.90 -9.92
C THR A 299 -15.29 15.17 -9.95
N ILE A 300 -14.98 14.55 -11.08
CA ILE A 300 -13.72 13.89 -11.34
C ILE A 300 -13.07 14.42 -12.62
N THR A 301 -11.76 14.62 -12.55
CA THR A 301 -10.91 14.80 -13.73
C THR A 301 -9.90 13.66 -13.82
N PRO A 302 -10.16 12.64 -14.68
CA PRO A 302 -9.31 11.46 -14.79
C PRO A 302 -7.89 11.78 -15.25
N ALA A 303 -6.93 10.90 -14.93
CA ALA A 303 -5.53 10.98 -15.34
C ALA A 303 -4.73 12.23 -14.88
N MET A 304 -5.33 13.20 -14.20
CA MET A 304 -4.68 14.45 -13.81
C MET A 304 -3.57 14.26 -12.78
N ASN A 305 -3.73 13.33 -11.84
CA ASN A 305 -2.71 13.07 -10.82
C ASN A 305 -1.50 12.29 -11.36
N LEU A 306 -1.49 11.89 -12.64
CA LEU A 306 -0.42 11.13 -13.27
C LEU A 306 0.89 11.93 -13.36
N PHE A 307 0.79 13.23 -13.62
CA PHE A 307 1.93 14.10 -13.89
C PHE A 307 2.31 14.98 -12.70
N THR A 308 1.92 14.59 -11.49
CA THR A 308 2.22 15.39 -10.29
C THR A 308 3.51 14.95 -9.64
N VAL A 309 4.25 15.91 -9.10
CA VAL A 309 5.46 15.66 -8.30
C VAL A 309 5.15 14.72 -7.13
N GLY A 310 3.99 14.89 -6.50
CA GLY A 310 3.55 14.07 -5.37
C GLY A 310 3.49 12.58 -5.72
N THR A 311 2.79 12.22 -6.80
CA THR A 311 2.65 10.82 -7.24
C THR A 311 4.01 10.17 -7.51
N ARG A 312 4.90 10.88 -8.24
CA ARG A 312 6.24 10.37 -8.57
C ARG A 312 7.13 10.21 -7.33
N ARG A 313 7.06 11.16 -6.40
CA ARG A 313 7.82 11.09 -5.15
C ARG A 313 7.37 9.93 -4.27
N ASP A 314 6.07 9.68 -4.19
CA ASP A 314 5.52 8.66 -3.30
C ASP A 314 5.90 7.25 -3.77
N SER A 315 5.85 6.97 -5.08
CA SER A 315 6.27 5.68 -5.63
C SER A 315 7.73 5.33 -5.31
N VAL A 316 8.64 6.31 -5.35
CA VAL A 316 10.06 6.11 -5.04
C VAL A 316 10.32 6.03 -3.52
N LYS A 317 9.53 6.76 -2.72
CA LYS A 317 9.72 6.82 -1.26
C LYS A 317 9.43 5.49 -0.58
N TRP A 318 8.40 4.75 -1.01
CA TRP A 318 7.96 3.54 -0.29
C TRP A 318 9.06 2.51 -0.15
N GLN A 319 9.76 2.18 -1.23
CA GLN A 319 10.88 1.23 -1.20
C GLN A 319 12.02 1.74 -0.30
N LYS A 320 12.37 3.03 -0.38
CA LYS A 320 13.42 3.65 0.45
C LYS A 320 13.05 3.72 1.94
N ARG A 321 11.76 3.65 2.26
CA ARG A 321 11.20 3.72 3.61
C ARG A 321 10.75 2.35 4.13
N ASP A 322 11.07 1.26 3.45
CA ASP A 322 10.80 -0.09 3.99
C ASP A 322 11.66 -0.30 5.24
N ARG A 323 11.04 -0.28 6.41
CA ARG A 323 11.71 -0.44 7.71
C ARG A 323 11.84 -1.91 8.11
N ARG A 324 11.31 -2.84 7.32
CA ARG A 324 11.34 -4.27 7.64
C ARG A 324 12.75 -4.81 7.43
N LYS A 325 13.43 -5.06 8.54
CA LYS A 325 14.78 -5.64 8.58
C LYS A 325 14.80 -7.13 8.88
N SER A 326 13.66 -7.71 9.27
CA SER A 326 13.53 -9.16 9.46
C SER A 326 13.78 -9.89 8.14
N GLU A 327 14.43 -11.05 8.20
CA GLU A 327 14.65 -11.92 7.05
C GLU A 327 13.30 -12.39 6.45
N GLU A 328 12.36 -12.77 7.32
CA GLU A 328 10.99 -13.11 6.93
C GLU A 328 10.15 -11.84 6.77
N LYS A 329 9.86 -11.45 5.51
CA LYS A 329 8.91 -10.39 5.18
C LYS A 329 7.51 -10.98 5.01
N ILE A 330 6.65 -10.81 6.02
CA ILE A 330 5.32 -11.45 6.08
C ILE A 330 4.37 -10.86 5.04
N ASP A 331 4.38 -9.53 4.88
CA ASP A 331 3.59 -8.87 3.84
C ASP A 331 4.34 -8.89 2.49
N LEU A 332 3.71 -9.47 1.48
CA LEU A 332 4.25 -9.52 0.12
C LEU A 332 3.90 -8.20 -0.58
N ILE A 333 4.92 -7.45 -1.01
CA ILE A 333 4.75 -6.08 -1.52
C ILE A 333 5.50 -5.89 -2.83
N ASN A 334 4.76 -5.62 -3.90
CA ASN A 334 5.30 -5.10 -5.16
C ASN A 334 5.35 -3.57 -5.08
N PHE A 335 6.51 -2.97 -5.37
CA PHE A 335 6.69 -1.50 -5.37
C PHE A 335 6.54 -0.86 -6.76
N GLU A 336 6.38 -1.67 -7.79
CA GLU A 336 6.35 -1.21 -9.17
C GLU A 336 5.18 -0.25 -9.42
N PHE A 337 5.51 0.87 -10.06
CA PHE A 337 4.53 1.91 -10.32
C PHE A 337 3.56 1.51 -11.44
N LEU A 338 4.09 1.13 -12.61
CA LEU A 338 3.29 0.60 -13.71
C LEU A 338 3.34 -0.92 -13.66
N ASN A 339 2.18 -1.56 -13.73
CA ASN A 339 1.99 -2.99 -13.57
C ASN A 339 0.68 -3.41 -14.26
N PRO A 340 0.47 -4.71 -14.53
CA PRO A 340 -0.74 -5.20 -15.20
C PRO A 340 -2.05 -4.72 -14.56
N TYR A 341 -2.16 -4.77 -13.22
CA TYR A 341 -3.36 -4.34 -12.49
C TYR A 341 -3.72 -2.87 -12.78
N LEU A 342 -2.73 -1.98 -12.74
CA LEU A 342 -2.96 -0.56 -12.97
C LEU A 342 -3.24 -0.26 -14.44
N ILE A 343 -2.51 -0.90 -15.36
CA ILE A 343 -2.69 -0.67 -16.79
C ILE A 343 -4.00 -1.24 -17.31
N GLU A 344 -4.50 -2.34 -16.74
CA GLU A 344 -5.87 -2.83 -17.00
C GLU A 344 -6.92 -1.77 -16.66
N LYS A 345 -6.80 -1.10 -15.50
CA LYS A 345 -7.70 0.01 -15.14
C LYS A 345 -7.56 1.20 -16.08
N VAL A 346 -6.34 1.53 -16.51
CA VAL A 346 -6.07 2.59 -17.49
C VAL A 346 -6.73 2.28 -18.84
N LEU A 347 -6.69 1.01 -19.29
CA LEU A 347 -7.36 0.55 -20.51
C LEU A 347 -8.88 0.68 -20.39
N ASN A 348 -9.46 0.22 -19.27
CA ASN A 348 -10.89 0.34 -19.00
C ASN A 348 -11.33 1.81 -18.96
N GLY A 349 -10.58 2.66 -18.24
CA GLY A 349 -10.80 4.10 -18.21
C GLY A 349 -10.72 4.75 -19.59
N SER A 350 -9.74 4.38 -20.41
CA SER A 350 -9.61 4.88 -21.79
C SER A 350 -10.85 4.55 -22.63
N LYS A 351 -11.38 3.32 -22.51
CA LYS A 351 -12.60 2.89 -23.18
C LYS A 351 -13.82 3.67 -22.72
N ILE A 352 -14.02 3.80 -21.40
CA ILE A 352 -15.13 4.58 -20.82
C ILE A 352 -15.12 6.03 -21.33
N LEU A 353 -13.94 6.67 -21.33
CA LEU A 353 -13.79 8.05 -21.81
C LEU A 353 -14.04 8.18 -23.31
N GLN A 354 -13.68 7.16 -24.09
CA GLN A 354 -13.98 7.11 -25.51
C GLN A 354 -15.49 7.02 -25.76
N ASP A 355 -16.15 6.07 -25.10
CA ASP A 355 -17.59 5.85 -25.22
C ASP A 355 -18.37 7.13 -24.85
N PHE A 356 -17.99 7.81 -23.77
CA PHE A 356 -18.58 9.10 -23.43
C PHE A 356 -18.26 10.20 -24.44
N SER A 357 -17.04 10.25 -24.98
CA SER A 357 -16.68 11.27 -25.97
C SER A 357 -17.44 11.11 -27.28
N GLU A 358 -17.87 9.90 -27.63
CA GLU A 358 -18.61 9.62 -28.87
C GLU A 358 -20.12 9.82 -28.69
N ASN A 359 -20.67 9.43 -27.53
CA ASN A 359 -22.11 9.37 -27.32
C ASN A 359 -22.70 10.58 -26.59
N THR A 360 -21.88 11.51 -26.07
CA THR A 360 -22.38 12.67 -25.31
C THR A 360 -22.64 13.88 -26.22
N PRO A 361 -23.87 14.42 -26.24
CA PRO A 361 -24.19 15.65 -26.99
C PRO A 361 -23.35 16.85 -26.54
N ARG A 362 -23.11 17.80 -27.45
CA ARG A 362 -22.22 18.95 -27.19
C ARG A 362 -22.77 19.92 -26.14
N GLU A 363 -24.09 19.95 -25.99
CA GLU A 363 -24.86 20.80 -25.09
C GLU A 363 -24.69 20.35 -23.62
N LYS A 364 -24.32 19.10 -23.38
CA LYS A 364 -24.03 18.62 -22.02
C LYS A 364 -22.68 19.16 -21.57
N GLU A 365 -22.68 19.76 -20.39
CA GLU A 365 -21.45 20.20 -19.71
C GLU A 365 -20.74 19.02 -19.04
N TYR A 366 -21.50 18.15 -18.37
CA TYR A 366 -21.00 16.99 -17.64
C TYR A 366 -21.61 15.68 -18.16
N VAL A 367 -20.85 14.60 -17.99
CA VAL A 367 -21.37 13.22 -18.03
C VAL A 367 -21.42 12.66 -16.62
N PHE A 368 -22.35 11.74 -16.35
CA PHE A 368 -22.51 11.09 -15.06
C PHE A 368 -22.00 9.65 -15.16
N TYR A 369 -21.11 9.26 -14.25
CA TYR A 369 -20.51 7.93 -14.19
C TYR A 369 -20.51 7.45 -12.74
N LYS A 370 -21.23 6.36 -12.45
CA LYS A 370 -21.23 5.68 -11.13
C LYS A 370 -21.22 6.61 -9.90
N GLY A 371 -22.09 7.63 -9.89
CA GLY A 371 -22.21 8.56 -8.75
C GLY A 371 -21.38 9.85 -8.84
N ILE A 372 -20.53 10.01 -9.86
CA ILE A 372 -19.65 11.18 -10.02
C ILE A 372 -19.81 11.85 -11.39
N HIS A 373 -19.49 13.14 -11.47
CA HIS A 373 -19.58 13.93 -12.71
C HIS A 373 -18.21 14.07 -13.38
N ILE A 374 -18.14 13.91 -14.70
CA ILE A 374 -16.93 14.16 -15.49
C ILE A 374 -17.19 15.32 -16.43
N LEU A 375 -16.32 16.33 -16.46
CA LEU A 375 -16.43 17.45 -17.38
C LEU A 375 -16.26 16.96 -18.83
N ARG A 376 -17.26 17.18 -19.69
CA ARG A 376 -17.28 16.67 -21.08
C ARG A 376 -16.05 17.11 -21.87
N LEU A 377 -15.61 18.35 -21.65
CA LEU A 377 -14.44 18.92 -22.33
C LEU A 377 -13.13 18.18 -22.02
N MET A 378 -13.07 17.46 -20.90
CA MET A 378 -11.88 16.73 -20.46
C MET A 378 -11.82 15.29 -20.98
N LEU A 379 -12.90 14.74 -21.52
CA LEU A 379 -12.96 13.32 -21.96
C LEU A 379 -11.84 12.95 -22.94
N ARG A 380 -11.67 13.75 -24.00
CA ARG A 380 -10.65 13.49 -25.03
C ARG A 380 -9.23 13.70 -24.51
N THR A 381 -9.02 14.71 -23.68
CA THR A 381 -7.70 15.06 -23.14
C THR A 381 -7.22 14.00 -22.16
N THR A 382 -8.08 13.61 -21.23
CA THR A 382 -7.76 12.60 -20.21
C THR A 382 -7.57 11.21 -20.81
N ARG A 383 -8.35 10.85 -21.85
CA ARG A 383 -8.11 9.64 -22.64
C ARG A 383 -6.70 9.62 -23.25
N LYS A 384 -6.24 10.72 -23.84
CA LYS A 384 -4.88 10.81 -24.41
C LYS A 384 -3.79 10.58 -23.36
N PHE A 385 -4.01 10.96 -22.11
CA PHE A 385 -3.06 10.69 -21.03
C PHE A 385 -3.00 9.21 -20.66
N TYR A 386 -4.14 8.50 -20.66
CA TYR A 386 -4.14 7.05 -20.52
C TYR A 386 -3.46 6.33 -21.69
N GLU A 387 -3.69 6.76 -22.93
CA GLU A 387 -2.99 6.21 -24.10
C GLU A 387 -1.47 6.43 -24.03
N MET A 388 -1.04 7.60 -23.54
CA MET A 388 0.38 7.87 -23.27
C MET A 388 0.95 6.86 -22.26
N LEU A 389 0.24 6.58 -21.18
CA LEU A 389 0.70 5.66 -20.14
C LEU A 389 0.79 4.21 -20.61
N ILE A 390 -0.16 3.75 -21.43
CA ILE A 390 -0.15 2.42 -22.05
C ILE A 390 1.09 2.24 -22.91
N LYS A 391 1.45 3.24 -23.72
CA LYS A 391 2.67 3.22 -24.55
C LYS A 391 3.94 3.15 -23.73
N ILE A 392 4.01 3.92 -22.64
CA ILE A 392 5.15 3.91 -21.71
C ILE A 392 5.32 2.51 -21.09
N TYR A 393 4.23 1.91 -20.62
CA TYR A 393 4.25 0.59 -20.01
C TYR A 393 4.75 -0.49 -20.98
N MET A 394 4.15 -0.59 -22.18
CA MET A 394 4.53 -1.62 -23.16
C MET A 394 6.02 -1.54 -23.52
N ALA A 395 6.52 -0.34 -23.80
CA ALA A 395 7.94 -0.17 -24.13
C ALA A 395 8.87 -0.45 -22.94
N GLY A 396 8.47 -0.05 -21.73
CA GLY A 396 9.20 -0.34 -20.51
C GLY A 396 9.38 -1.84 -20.27
N GLU A 397 8.29 -2.61 -20.43
CA GLU A 397 8.33 -4.08 -20.29
C GLU A 397 9.17 -4.74 -21.38
N ILE A 398 9.08 -4.28 -22.64
CA ILE A 398 9.93 -4.77 -23.74
C ILE A 398 11.42 -4.55 -23.39
N VAL A 399 11.78 -3.34 -22.94
CA VAL A 399 13.16 -3.00 -22.57
C VAL A 399 13.62 -3.85 -21.39
N LYS A 400 12.78 -4.00 -20.36
CA LYS A 400 13.04 -4.85 -19.18
C LYS A 400 13.28 -6.31 -19.58
N ARG A 401 12.44 -6.86 -20.45
CA ARG A 401 12.51 -8.25 -20.91
C ARG A 401 13.73 -8.55 -21.79
N ILE A 402 14.08 -7.62 -22.69
CA ILE A 402 15.30 -7.76 -23.51
C ILE A 402 16.54 -7.77 -22.62
N GLY A 403 16.54 -6.95 -21.56
CA GLY A 403 17.59 -6.92 -20.55
C GLY A 403 18.95 -6.51 -21.12
N ASP A 404 20.01 -7.23 -20.73
CA ASP A 404 21.36 -6.97 -21.24
C ASP A 404 21.44 -7.20 -22.75
N GLN A 405 21.88 -6.14 -23.44
CA GLN A 405 21.97 -6.04 -24.89
C GLN A 405 23.32 -6.52 -25.42
N ALA A 406 24.34 -6.62 -24.56
CA ALA A 406 25.71 -6.95 -24.97
C ALA A 406 25.82 -8.37 -25.56
N ALA A 407 24.95 -9.29 -25.11
CA ALA A 407 24.92 -10.67 -25.56
C ALA A 407 24.08 -10.92 -26.83
N LEU A 408 23.38 -9.92 -27.36
CA LEU A 408 22.47 -10.09 -28.51
C LEU A 408 23.24 -10.08 -29.83
N THR A 409 23.29 -11.21 -30.55
CA THR A 409 24.01 -11.36 -31.84
C THR A 409 23.09 -11.50 -33.05
N SER A 410 21.78 -11.71 -32.86
CA SER A 410 20.79 -11.75 -33.94
C SER A 410 19.41 -11.29 -33.48
N PHE A 411 18.56 -10.87 -34.43
CA PHE A 411 17.17 -10.53 -34.14
C PHE A 411 16.34 -11.73 -33.62
N ASN A 412 16.68 -12.96 -34.02
CA ASN A 412 15.99 -14.16 -33.55
C ASN A 412 16.14 -14.36 -32.02
N GLN A 413 17.32 -14.10 -31.46
CA GLN A 413 17.52 -14.17 -30.01
C GLN A 413 16.64 -13.18 -29.23
N ILE A 414 16.29 -12.04 -29.83
CA ILE A 414 15.36 -11.08 -29.23
C ILE A 414 13.96 -11.65 -29.25
N LYS A 415 13.54 -12.25 -30.37
CA LYS A 415 12.23 -12.92 -30.46
C LYS A 415 12.10 -14.02 -29.42
N ASP A 416 13.14 -14.84 -29.25
CA ASP A 416 13.17 -15.93 -28.27
C ASP A 416 13.01 -15.38 -26.83
N LYS A 417 13.66 -14.25 -26.50
CA LYS A 417 13.49 -13.59 -25.19
C LYS A 417 12.09 -13.00 -24.98
N LEU A 418 11.49 -12.47 -26.03
CA LEU A 418 10.16 -11.85 -26.00
C LEU A 418 9.03 -12.89 -26.01
N GLU A 419 9.30 -14.14 -26.38
CA GLU A 419 8.28 -15.19 -26.34
C GLU A 419 7.82 -15.44 -24.88
N PRO A 420 6.49 -15.39 -24.61
CA PRO A 420 5.93 -15.76 -23.32
C PRO A 420 6.31 -17.20 -22.95
N THR A 421 6.71 -17.42 -21.70
CA THR A 421 7.11 -18.76 -21.23
C THR A 421 5.91 -19.64 -20.87
N SER A 422 4.72 -19.05 -20.75
CA SER A 422 3.46 -19.75 -20.48
C SER A 422 2.26 -18.94 -20.96
N GLU A 423 1.09 -19.60 -20.98
CA GLU A 423 -0.20 -18.95 -21.26
C GLU A 423 -0.84 -18.31 -20.00
N GLU A 424 -0.28 -18.56 -18.82
CA GLU A 424 -0.79 -18.09 -17.55
C GLU A 424 -0.59 -16.57 -17.40
N GLY A 425 -1.51 -15.92 -16.66
CA GLY A 425 -1.36 -14.51 -16.28
C GLY A 425 -1.82 -13.49 -17.32
N LYS A 426 -2.34 -13.93 -18.47
CA LYS A 426 -2.88 -13.07 -19.54
C LYS A 426 -4.23 -12.40 -19.20
N GLY A 427 -4.94 -12.92 -18.19
CA GLY A 427 -6.24 -12.41 -17.75
C GLY A 427 -6.18 -11.15 -16.90
N SER A 428 -7.27 -10.85 -16.19
CA SER A 428 -7.35 -9.73 -15.25
C SER A 428 -6.43 -9.90 -14.04
N TRP A 429 -6.01 -8.78 -13.48
CA TRP A 429 -5.16 -8.72 -12.30
C TRP A 429 -5.86 -8.06 -11.10
N VAL A 430 -5.39 -8.37 -9.90
CA VAL A 430 -5.86 -7.78 -8.65
C VAL A 430 -4.68 -7.37 -7.77
N ASP A 431 -4.91 -6.36 -6.93
CA ASP A 431 -4.00 -5.97 -5.84
C ASP A 431 -4.59 -6.48 -4.51
N ILE A 432 -4.03 -7.58 -3.99
CA ILE A 432 -4.44 -8.17 -2.71
C ILE A 432 -3.65 -7.54 -1.56
N SER A 433 -3.82 -6.22 -1.42
CA SER A 433 -3.22 -5.36 -0.40
C SER A 433 -1.68 -5.38 -0.39
N GLY A 434 -1.06 -5.07 -1.52
CA GLY A 434 0.39 -4.94 -1.66
C GLY A 434 0.98 -5.86 -2.72
N MET A 435 0.33 -7.01 -2.94
CA MET A 435 0.76 -8.03 -3.89
C MET A 435 -0.14 -8.02 -5.13
N PHE A 436 0.48 -7.85 -6.29
CA PHE A 436 -0.20 -8.00 -7.58
C PHE A 436 -0.21 -9.47 -7.99
N VAL A 437 -1.38 -9.97 -8.38
CA VAL A 437 -1.53 -11.35 -8.84
C VAL A 437 -2.62 -11.43 -9.90
N SER A 438 -2.46 -12.31 -10.87
CA SER A 438 -3.53 -12.59 -11.83
C SER A 438 -4.70 -13.30 -11.13
N LYS A 439 -5.93 -13.03 -11.56
CA LYS A 439 -7.12 -13.67 -10.98
C LYS A 439 -7.09 -15.19 -11.13
N GLU A 440 -6.50 -15.69 -12.22
CA GLU A 440 -6.34 -17.12 -12.49
C GLU A 440 -5.46 -17.81 -11.43
N ILE A 441 -4.27 -17.26 -11.17
CA ILE A 441 -3.35 -17.82 -10.17
C ILE A 441 -3.95 -17.72 -8.77
N LEU A 442 -4.62 -16.60 -8.47
CA LEU A 442 -5.32 -16.44 -7.21
C LEU A 442 -6.43 -17.48 -7.04
N GLU A 443 -7.29 -17.67 -8.05
CA GLU A 443 -8.36 -18.66 -8.01
C GLU A 443 -7.82 -20.08 -7.79
N ASN A 444 -6.69 -20.43 -8.40
CA ASN A 444 -6.02 -21.70 -8.17
C ASN A 444 -5.60 -21.88 -6.70
N ILE A 445 -5.13 -20.82 -6.03
CA ILE A 445 -4.85 -20.83 -4.58
C ILE A 445 -6.16 -21.03 -3.79
N LEU A 446 -7.23 -20.30 -4.15
CA LEU A 446 -8.54 -20.42 -3.48
C LEU A 446 -9.14 -21.83 -3.62
N VAL A 447 -9.04 -22.46 -4.78
CA VAL A 447 -9.43 -23.87 -4.99
C VAL A 447 -8.62 -24.80 -4.08
N LYS A 448 -7.31 -24.62 -3.97
CA LYS A 448 -6.45 -25.46 -3.12
C LYS A 448 -6.80 -25.33 -1.63
N ILE A 449 -7.20 -24.13 -1.17
CA ILE A 449 -7.70 -23.93 0.20
C ILE A 449 -9.03 -24.66 0.39
N ARG A 450 -10.01 -24.46 -0.50
CA ARG A 450 -11.34 -25.10 -0.43
C ARG A 450 -11.28 -26.64 -0.43
N THR A 451 -10.28 -27.20 -1.12
CA THR A 451 -10.07 -28.65 -1.24
C THR A 451 -9.10 -29.23 -0.20
N ASP A 452 -8.77 -28.49 0.86
CA ASP A 452 -7.83 -28.87 1.93
C ASP A 452 -6.41 -29.25 1.45
N ARG A 453 -6.05 -28.91 0.21
CA ARG A 453 -4.66 -29.05 -0.29
C ARG A 453 -3.73 -28.02 0.34
N ILE A 454 -4.27 -26.84 0.68
CA ILE A 454 -3.65 -25.86 1.57
C ILE A 454 -4.43 -25.90 2.88
N ASN A 455 -3.84 -26.46 3.93
CA ASN A 455 -4.50 -26.72 5.22
C ASN A 455 -3.66 -26.31 6.44
N SER A 456 -2.63 -25.50 6.22
CA SER A 456 -1.79 -24.93 7.27
C SER A 456 -1.37 -23.52 6.90
N VAL A 457 -1.02 -22.72 7.92
CA VAL A 457 -0.51 -21.36 7.71
C VAL A 457 0.73 -21.37 6.81
N GLN A 458 1.64 -22.33 7.02
CA GLN A 458 2.87 -22.45 6.22
C GLN A 458 2.56 -22.70 4.73
N LEU A 459 1.71 -23.68 4.41
CA LEU A 459 1.35 -23.98 3.02
C LEU A 459 0.64 -22.81 2.32
N LEU A 460 -0.15 -22.04 3.08
CA LEU A 460 -0.81 -20.84 2.59
C LEU A 460 0.20 -19.75 2.26
N GLN A 461 1.14 -19.48 3.18
CA GLN A 461 2.22 -18.53 2.98
C GLN A 461 3.12 -18.93 1.80
N ASP A 462 3.54 -20.20 1.73
CA ASP A 462 4.36 -20.72 0.63
C ASP A 462 3.67 -20.55 -0.73
N SER A 463 2.36 -20.81 -0.80
CA SER A 463 1.59 -20.65 -2.04
C SER A 463 1.51 -19.19 -2.49
N LEU A 464 1.35 -18.25 -1.55
CA LEU A 464 1.38 -16.82 -1.84
C LEU A 464 2.79 -16.35 -2.24
N CYS A 465 3.83 -16.80 -1.55
CA CYS A 465 5.23 -16.49 -1.88
C CYS A 465 5.60 -16.99 -3.29
N ASN A 466 5.18 -18.19 -3.66
CA ASN A 466 5.40 -18.73 -5.01
C ASN A 466 4.73 -17.86 -6.08
N ALA A 467 3.45 -17.49 -5.87
CA ALA A 467 2.76 -16.59 -6.79
C ALA A 467 3.40 -15.19 -6.86
N PHE A 468 3.93 -14.69 -5.74
CA PHE A 468 4.65 -13.41 -5.69
C PHE A 468 5.97 -13.45 -6.46
N ASN A 469 6.71 -14.56 -6.37
CA ASN A 469 7.98 -14.73 -7.07
C ASN A 469 7.82 -14.89 -8.59
N GLU A 470 6.68 -15.42 -9.06
CA GLU A 470 6.36 -15.54 -10.50
C GLU A 470 5.86 -14.24 -11.14
N TYR A 471 5.67 -13.18 -10.34
CA TYR A 471 5.09 -11.91 -10.79
C TYR A 471 5.74 -11.38 -12.08
N GLU A 472 7.07 -11.36 -12.14
CA GLU A 472 7.84 -10.80 -13.28
C GLU A 472 7.54 -11.51 -14.60
N ASN A 473 7.49 -12.84 -14.57
CA ASN A 473 7.20 -13.65 -15.76
C ASN A 473 5.73 -13.46 -16.20
N LEU A 474 4.81 -13.47 -15.25
CA LEU A 474 3.38 -13.32 -15.53
C LEU A 474 3.02 -11.90 -16.00
N ALA A 475 3.68 -10.88 -15.47
CA ALA A 475 3.51 -9.50 -15.93
C ALA A 475 3.98 -9.33 -17.37
N TRP A 476 5.08 -9.99 -17.76
CA TRP A 476 5.50 -10.05 -19.16
C TRP A 476 4.46 -10.75 -20.05
N ASN A 477 3.95 -11.92 -19.65
CA ASN A 477 2.92 -12.64 -20.42
C ASN A 477 1.69 -11.75 -20.68
N TRP A 478 1.27 -10.97 -19.67
CA TRP A 478 0.18 -10.01 -19.79
C TRP A 478 0.51 -8.89 -20.77
N CYS A 479 1.69 -8.28 -20.67
CA CYS A 479 2.12 -7.22 -21.57
C CYS A 479 2.25 -7.71 -23.03
N ALA A 480 2.76 -8.92 -23.25
CA ALA A 480 2.82 -9.54 -24.56
C ALA A 480 1.41 -9.70 -25.15
N ALA A 481 0.46 -10.26 -24.38
CA ALA A 481 -0.94 -10.37 -24.82
C ALA A 481 -1.58 -9.01 -25.14
N LEU A 482 -1.27 -7.97 -24.35
CA LEU A 482 -1.73 -6.61 -24.63
C LEU A 482 -1.20 -6.08 -25.97
N ILE A 483 0.09 -6.29 -26.27
CA ILE A 483 0.69 -5.90 -27.54
C ILE A 483 -0.01 -6.64 -28.69
N GLU A 484 -0.19 -7.96 -28.57
CA GLU A 484 -0.87 -8.77 -29.59
C GLU A 484 -2.30 -8.29 -29.85
N GLN A 485 -3.06 -7.99 -28.78
CA GLN A 485 -4.42 -7.48 -28.89
C GLN A 485 -4.48 -6.11 -29.58
N ARG A 486 -3.51 -5.23 -29.32
CA ARG A 486 -3.54 -3.85 -29.85
C ARG A 486 -3.02 -3.71 -31.27
N PHE A 487 -2.09 -4.57 -31.66
CA PHE A 487 -1.44 -4.51 -32.98
C PHE A 487 -1.88 -5.63 -33.92
N GLU A 488 -2.69 -6.58 -33.44
CA GLU A 488 -3.15 -7.76 -34.19
C GLU A 488 -1.99 -8.62 -34.74
N ILE A 489 -0.82 -8.53 -34.09
CA ILE A 489 0.41 -9.21 -34.49
C ILE A 489 1.01 -9.89 -33.26
N GLY A 490 1.23 -11.20 -33.37
CA GLY A 490 1.92 -12.00 -32.36
C GLY A 490 3.29 -11.42 -32.02
N ILE A 491 3.70 -11.43 -30.74
CA ILE A 491 4.97 -10.80 -30.32
C ILE A 491 6.19 -11.35 -31.08
N LYS A 492 6.18 -12.65 -31.39
CA LYS A 492 7.20 -13.35 -32.21
C LYS A 492 7.21 -12.96 -33.69
N ASN A 493 6.09 -12.45 -34.17
CA ASN A 493 5.88 -12.06 -35.56
C ASN A 493 6.17 -10.57 -35.79
N LEU A 494 6.50 -9.81 -34.74
CA LEU A 494 6.90 -8.42 -34.89
C LEU A 494 8.13 -8.32 -35.81
N LEU A 495 8.00 -7.44 -36.79
CA LEU A 495 9.11 -7.02 -37.60
C LEU A 495 10.02 -6.09 -36.78
N PRO A 496 11.33 -6.07 -37.08
CA PRO A 496 12.26 -5.18 -36.39
C PRO A 496 11.83 -3.72 -36.37
N GLU A 497 11.29 -3.22 -37.48
CA GLU A 497 10.84 -1.83 -37.61
C GLU A 497 9.63 -1.55 -36.69
N GLN A 498 8.76 -2.53 -36.52
CA GLN A 498 7.61 -2.44 -35.62
C GLN A 498 8.06 -2.41 -34.16
N LEU A 499 8.99 -3.30 -33.79
CA LEU A 499 9.57 -3.33 -32.44
C LEU A 499 10.29 -2.01 -32.13
N VAL A 500 11.10 -1.50 -33.07
CA VAL A 500 11.74 -0.18 -32.95
C VAL A 500 10.69 0.92 -32.80
N GLY A 501 9.60 0.87 -33.58
CA GLY A 501 8.50 1.83 -33.47
C GLY A 501 7.85 1.84 -32.08
N LEU A 502 7.59 0.68 -31.48
CA LEU A 502 7.04 0.56 -30.12
C LEU A 502 7.96 1.17 -29.07
N ILE A 503 9.25 0.87 -29.16
CA ILE A 503 10.27 1.36 -28.22
C ILE A 503 10.44 2.88 -28.36
N GLU A 504 10.50 3.39 -29.60
CA GLU A 504 10.61 4.83 -29.87
C GLU A 504 9.38 5.59 -29.36
N ASP A 505 8.17 5.09 -29.63
CA ASP A 505 6.92 5.67 -29.14
C ASP A 505 6.90 5.73 -27.61
N GLY A 506 7.31 4.65 -26.94
CA GLY A 506 7.41 4.60 -25.49
C GLY A 506 8.41 5.61 -24.94
N LYS A 507 9.59 5.71 -25.53
CA LYS A 507 10.65 6.68 -25.18
C LYS A 507 10.14 8.11 -25.23
N ILE A 508 9.51 8.50 -26.35
CA ILE A 508 8.96 9.85 -26.57
C ILE A 508 7.93 10.16 -25.48
N ASN A 509 7.02 9.22 -25.20
CA ASN A 509 5.97 9.42 -24.20
C ASN A 509 6.51 9.44 -22.77
N ALA A 510 7.54 8.65 -22.43
CA ALA A 510 8.18 8.65 -21.13
C ALA A 510 8.89 9.98 -20.85
N ILE A 511 9.66 10.49 -21.82
CA ILE A 511 10.31 11.82 -21.73
C ILE A 511 9.24 12.92 -21.61
N LYS A 512 8.15 12.82 -22.38
CA LYS A 512 7.03 13.75 -22.30
C LYS A 512 6.39 13.75 -20.91
N LEU A 513 6.17 12.59 -20.30
CA LEU A 513 5.64 12.49 -18.95
C LEU A 513 6.59 13.16 -17.93
N ASN A 514 7.89 12.87 -18.01
CA ASN A 514 8.88 13.51 -17.13
C ASN A 514 8.88 15.04 -17.29
N ASN A 515 8.79 15.55 -18.52
CA ASN A 515 8.67 16.99 -18.79
C ASN A 515 7.39 17.59 -18.21
N MET A 516 6.26 16.87 -18.23
CA MET A 516 5.02 17.32 -17.57
C MET A 516 5.18 17.39 -16.05
N ILE A 517 5.87 16.42 -15.44
CA ILE A 517 6.18 16.42 -14.00
C ILE A 517 7.14 17.55 -13.63
N LEU A 518 8.15 17.83 -14.47
CA LEU A 518 9.07 18.96 -14.28
C LEU A 518 8.32 20.30 -14.29
N LYS A 519 7.39 20.49 -15.21
CA LYS A 519 6.53 21.68 -15.26
C LYS A 519 5.63 21.81 -14.03
N ASP A 520 5.18 20.70 -13.46
CA ASP A 520 4.45 20.73 -12.20
C ASP A 520 5.34 21.14 -11.03
N ALA A 521 6.59 20.65 -10.99
CA ALA A 521 7.58 21.03 -9.98
C ALA A 521 7.98 22.51 -10.04
N GLU A 522 8.04 23.09 -11.24
CA GLU A 522 8.42 24.48 -11.48
C GLU A 522 7.49 25.47 -10.75
N LYS A 523 6.20 25.13 -10.63
CA LYS A 523 5.20 25.94 -9.92
C LYS A 523 5.55 26.21 -8.45
N GLU A 524 6.32 25.33 -7.81
CA GLU A 524 6.77 25.54 -6.43
C GLU A 524 7.78 26.70 -6.29
N PHE A 525 8.33 27.19 -7.41
CA PHE A 525 9.34 28.25 -7.48
C PHE A 525 8.80 29.57 -8.08
N ASP A 526 7.51 29.60 -8.44
CA ASP A 526 6.83 30.76 -8.99
C ASP A 526 6.79 31.94 -8.01
N PRO A 527 6.66 33.19 -8.49
CA PRO A 527 6.59 34.36 -7.61
C PRO A 527 5.53 34.27 -6.51
N GLY A 528 4.40 33.61 -6.79
CA GLY A 528 3.31 33.42 -5.82
C GLY A 528 3.66 32.53 -4.63
N THR A 529 4.63 31.62 -4.75
CA THR A 529 5.05 30.76 -3.63
C THR A 529 6.01 31.48 -2.67
N ARG A 530 6.55 32.63 -3.08
CA ARG A 530 7.52 33.43 -2.31
C ARG A 530 6.87 34.39 -1.32
N ILE A 531 5.54 34.49 -1.31
CA ILE A 531 4.78 35.49 -0.52
C ILE A 531 5.12 35.43 0.99
N GLY A 532 5.44 34.25 1.53
CA GLY A 532 5.76 34.08 2.95
C GLY A 532 7.23 34.26 3.34
N PHE A 533 8.11 34.63 2.40
CA PHE A 533 9.54 34.78 2.64
C PHE A 533 9.91 36.27 2.78
N GLY A 534 10.91 36.58 3.60
CA GLY A 534 11.37 37.96 3.81
C GLY A 534 10.24 38.92 4.22
N VAL A 535 9.33 38.47 5.09
CA VAL A 535 8.07 39.16 5.44
C VAL A 535 8.29 40.62 5.90
N ASP A 536 9.40 40.89 6.57
CA ASP A 536 9.76 42.22 7.07
C ASP A 536 10.63 43.04 6.08
N GLY A 537 10.87 42.53 4.88
CA GLY A 537 11.83 43.06 3.91
C GLY A 537 11.23 43.46 2.57
N ASP A 538 12.12 43.82 1.65
CA ASP A 538 11.77 44.11 0.27
C ASP A 538 11.82 42.84 -0.62
N ASN A 539 11.61 43.02 -1.92
CA ASN A 539 11.67 41.90 -2.88
C ASN A 539 13.03 41.19 -2.89
N VAL A 540 14.13 41.91 -2.61
CA VAL A 540 15.48 41.32 -2.59
C VAL A 540 15.66 40.43 -1.36
N ILE A 541 15.21 40.90 -0.19
CA ILE A 541 15.22 40.11 1.05
C ILE A 541 14.32 38.88 0.90
N ARG A 542 13.11 39.02 0.35
CA ARG A 542 12.22 37.89 0.04
C ARG A 542 12.90 36.84 -0.83
N ASP A 543 13.49 37.26 -1.95
CA ASP A 543 14.08 36.32 -2.91
C ASP A 543 15.34 35.65 -2.32
N ASN A 544 16.14 36.37 -1.52
CA ASN A 544 17.27 35.79 -0.80
C ASN A 544 16.84 34.78 0.27
N ASP A 545 15.81 35.09 1.06
CA ASP A 545 15.26 34.17 2.06
C ASP A 545 14.68 32.92 1.39
N PHE A 546 13.87 33.10 0.34
CA PHE A 546 13.36 31.99 -0.46
C PHE A 546 14.50 31.11 -0.99
N ASN A 547 15.54 31.70 -1.59
CA ASN A 547 16.66 30.94 -2.13
C ASN A 547 17.46 30.20 -1.04
N ASN A 548 17.61 30.79 0.16
CA ASN A 548 18.30 30.13 1.27
C ASN A 548 17.50 28.94 1.85
N VAL A 549 16.17 29.02 1.85
CA VAL A 549 15.30 27.99 2.43
C VAL A 549 14.92 26.91 1.41
N ARG A 550 14.57 27.32 0.19
CA ARG A 550 14.04 26.44 -0.88
C ARG A 550 15.06 26.10 -1.96
N GLY A 551 16.11 26.90 -2.10
CA GLY A 551 17.07 26.77 -3.19
C GLY A 551 16.50 27.24 -4.54
N SER A 552 17.26 27.00 -5.60
CA SER A 552 16.80 27.22 -6.98
C SER A 552 16.21 25.94 -7.58
N PHE A 553 15.41 26.11 -8.63
CA PHE A 553 14.78 25.00 -9.34
C PHE A 553 15.82 24.01 -9.90
N GLU A 554 16.89 24.53 -10.51
CA GLU A 554 17.96 23.75 -11.16
C GLU A 554 18.76 22.92 -10.15
N ASN A 555 18.89 23.41 -8.92
CA ASN A 555 19.64 22.76 -7.85
C ASN A 555 18.79 21.79 -7.02
N ASN A 556 17.47 21.77 -7.22
CA ASN A 556 16.58 20.89 -6.48
C ASN A 556 16.88 19.42 -6.79
N SER A 557 17.07 18.60 -5.75
CA SER A 557 17.47 17.20 -5.90
C SER A 557 16.44 16.34 -6.64
N PHE A 558 15.14 16.63 -6.52
CA PHE A 558 14.11 15.94 -7.29
C PHE A 558 14.20 16.28 -8.78
N VAL A 559 14.34 17.56 -9.10
CA VAL A 559 14.48 18.06 -10.49
C VAL A 559 15.70 17.42 -11.16
N ARG A 560 16.86 17.46 -10.51
CA ARG A 560 18.09 16.84 -11.03
C ARG A 560 17.95 15.34 -11.26
N ASN A 561 17.35 14.62 -10.31
CA ASN A 561 17.13 13.17 -10.45
C ASN A 561 16.19 12.84 -11.62
N LEU A 562 15.14 13.65 -11.84
CA LEU A 562 14.19 13.43 -12.93
C LEU A 562 14.79 13.77 -14.32
N LEU A 563 15.67 14.77 -14.38
CA LEU A 563 16.46 15.07 -15.58
C LEU A 563 17.42 13.92 -15.91
N LEU A 564 18.18 13.44 -14.91
CA LEU A 564 19.06 12.27 -15.06
C LEU A 564 18.30 11.02 -15.50
N GLU A 565 17.12 10.77 -14.93
CA GLU A 565 16.25 9.68 -15.36
C GLU A 565 15.86 9.81 -16.84
N SER A 566 15.53 11.02 -17.28
CA SER A 566 15.17 11.28 -18.68
C SER A 566 16.34 11.03 -19.64
N GLU A 567 17.56 11.41 -19.23
CA GLU A 567 18.79 11.10 -19.96
C GLU A 567 19.08 9.60 -20.00
N GLN A 568 18.88 8.89 -18.88
CA GLN A 568 19.04 7.44 -18.80
C GLN A 568 18.05 6.70 -19.70
N ILE A 569 16.76 7.08 -19.66
CA ILE A 569 15.73 6.54 -20.55
C ILE A 569 16.14 6.77 -22.01
N LYS A 570 16.53 8.00 -22.36
CA LYS A 570 16.96 8.33 -23.72
C LYS A 570 18.13 7.45 -24.17
N SER A 571 19.19 7.39 -23.36
CA SER A 571 20.39 6.59 -23.65
C SER A 571 20.08 5.10 -23.79
N GLN A 572 19.35 4.52 -22.83
CA GLN A 572 19.02 3.09 -22.82
C GLN A 572 18.19 2.69 -24.06
N TYR A 573 17.19 3.50 -24.41
CA TYR A 573 16.30 3.22 -25.53
C TYR A 573 16.99 3.49 -26.87
N ASP A 574 17.77 4.56 -27.00
CA ASP A 574 18.53 4.87 -28.22
C ASP A 574 19.57 3.78 -28.51
N ASN A 575 20.27 3.30 -27.49
CA ASN A 575 21.21 2.18 -27.62
C ASN A 575 20.51 0.90 -28.07
N LEU A 576 19.34 0.59 -27.48
CA LEU A 576 18.56 -0.58 -27.89
C LEU A 576 18.12 -0.47 -29.34
N ILE A 577 17.58 0.68 -29.74
CA ILE A 577 17.10 0.93 -31.10
C ILE A 577 18.24 0.84 -32.10
N ALA A 578 19.40 1.43 -31.80
CA ALA A 578 20.59 1.33 -32.64
C ALA A 578 21.05 -0.12 -32.77
N ARG A 579 21.01 -0.90 -31.68
CA ARG A 579 21.34 -2.33 -31.73
C ARG A 579 20.35 -3.11 -32.58
N LEU A 580 19.04 -2.88 -32.41
CA LEU A 580 18.00 -3.54 -33.18
C LEU A 580 18.15 -3.30 -34.68
N LYS A 581 18.46 -2.06 -35.09
CA LYS A 581 18.72 -1.70 -36.50
C LYS A 581 19.98 -2.32 -37.08
N ASN A 582 20.92 -2.77 -36.26
CA ASN A 582 22.14 -3.44 -36.69
C ASN A 582 22.00 -4.98 -36.71
N LEU A 583 20.94 -5.52 -36.10
CA LEU A 583 20.66 -6.96 -36.01
C LEU A 583 19.66 -7.43 -37.08
N THR A 584 19.11 -6.50 -37.85
CA THR A 584 18.38 -6.69 -39.12
C THR A 584 19.33 -6.77 -40.28
#